data_AF-A0A3N5PXN2-F1
#
_entry.id   AF-A0A3N5PXN2-F1
#
_cell.length_a   1.000
_cell.length_b   1.000
_cell.length_c   1.000
_cell.angle_alpha   90.00
_cell.angle_beta   90.00
_cell.angle_gamma   90.00
#
_symmetry.space_group_name_H-M   'P 1'
#
loop_
_entity.id
_entity.type
_entity.pdbx_description
1 polymer ?
#
loop_
_entity_poly.entity_id
_entity_poly.type
_entity_poly.pdbx_seq_one_letter_code
_entity_poly.pdbx_strand_id
1 'polypeptide(L)'
;MLKMTPNGLYCEAGDFYIDPSRRVDRAVITHAHSDHARRGMASYLTHHHSVPLLHHRLGKKISIQGLEYGESGTTNGVHVSLHLS
;
A
#
# COMPACT_ATOMS: atom_id res chain seq x y z
N MET A 1 -4.82 15.85 4.30
CA MET A 1 -3.67 16.04 5.22
C MET A 1 -3.11 14.68 5.60
N LEU A 2 -1.80 14.58 5.85
CA LEU A 2 -1.19 13.36 6.40
C LEU A 2 -1.21 13.41 7.93
N LYS A 3 -1.56 12.30 8.58
CA LYS A 3 -1.71 12.21 10.05
C LYS A 3 -1.00 10.95 10.56
N MET A 4 -0.16 11.10 11.59
CA MET A 4 0.37 9.93 12.30
C MET A 4 -0.71 9.32 13.18
N THR A 5 -0.83 8.00 13.14
CA THR A 5 -1.78 7.23 13.93
C THR A 5 -1.07 6.02 14.55
N PRO A 6 -1.69 5.32 15.52
CA PRO A 6 -1.17 4.05 16.01
C PRO A 6 -1.04 2.96 14.93
N ASN A 7 -1.74 3.09 13.80
CA ASN A 7 -1.73 2.14 12.70
C ASN A 7 -0.69 2.48 11.62
N GLY A 8 -0.04 3.64 11.68
CA GLY A 8 0.88 4.15 10.66
C GLY A 8 0.52 5.56 10.17
N LEU A 9 1.12 5.97 9.06
CA LEU A 9 0.87 7.26 8.44
C LEU A 9 -0.41 7.21 7.59
N TYR A 10 -1.41 8.01 7.95
CA TYR A 10 -2.73 8.03 7.31
C TYR A 10 -2.87 9.22 6.36
N CYS A 11 -3.34 8.95 5.13
CA CYS A 11 -3.73 9.95 4.16
C CYS A 11 -5.25 10.11 4.14
N GLU A 12 -5.74 11.21 4.69
CA GLU A 12 -7.18 11.51 4.74
C GLU A 12 -7.80 11.74 3.37
N ALA A 13 -7.05 12.31 2.42
CA ALA A 13 -7.57 12.64 1.10
C ALA A 13 -7.88 11.38 0.26
N GLY A 14 -7.07 10.33 0.41
CA GLY A 14 -7.25 9.06 -0.28
C GLY A 14 -7.79 7.93 0.60
N ASP A 15 -8.06 8.20 1.87
CA ASP A 15 -8.48 7.21 2.87
C ASP A 15 -7.67 5.90 2.81
N PHE A 16 -6.35 6.05 2.95
CA PHE A 16 -5.39 4.94 2.96
C PHE A 16 -4.26 5.17 3.95
N TYR A 17 -3.59 4.09 4.33
CA TYR A 17 -2.39 4.15 5.17
C TYR A 17 -1.15 3.84 4.34
N ILE A 18 -0.05 4.52 4.66
CA ILE A 18 1.28 4.26 4.11
C ILE A 18 2.04 3.41 5.12
N ASP A 19 2.57 2.27 4.67
CA ASP A 19 3.33 1.28 5.46
C ASP A 19 2.69 0.97 6.83
N PRO A 20 1.40 0.58 6.88
CA PRO A 20 0.70 0.39 8.14
C PRO A 20 1.31 -0.76 8.96
N SER A 21 1.37 -0.57 10.28
CA SER A 21 1.87 -1.59 11.22
C SER A 21 0.77 -2.58 11.64
N ARG A 22 -0.50 -2.28 11.34
CA ARG A 22 -1.69 -3.06 11.70
C ARG A 22 -2.60 -3.25 10.48
N ARG A 23 -3.60 -4.13 10.59
CA ARG A 23 -4.61 -4.34 9.54
C ARG A 23 -5.42 -3.06 9.33
N VAL A 24 -5.55 -2.65 8.07
CA VAL A 24 -6.33 -1.48 7.61
C VAL A 24 -7.04 -1.84 6.32
N ASP A 25 -7.98 -1.00 5.85
CA ASP A 25 -8.72 -1.29 4.62
C ASP A 25 -7.87 -1.09 3.36
N ARG A 26 -7.16 0.04 3.25
CA ARG A 26 -6.30 0.35 2.09
C ARG A 26 -4.88 0.65 2.54
N ALA A 27 -3.92 -0.08 1.99
CA ALA A 27 -2.51 0.10 2.31
C ALA A 27 -1.70 0.43 1.05
N VAL A 28 -0.91 1.50 1.13
CA VAL A 28 0.18 1.81 0.22
C VAL A 28 1.46 1.28 0.86
N ILE A 29 2.09 0.29 0.22
CA ILE A 29 3.30 -0.36 0.69
C ILE A 29 4.48 0.21 -0.10
N THR A 30 5.21 1.14 0.52
CA THR A 30 6.40 1.78 -0.05
C THR A 30 7.65 0.92 0.12
N HIS A 31 7.71 0.09 1.16
CA HIS A 31 8.81 -0.82 1.41
C HIS A 31 8.28 -2.25 1.64
N ALA A 32 8.62 -3.19 0.75
CA ALA A 32 8.15 -4.58 0.83
C ALA A 32 8.90 -5.43 1.90
N HIS A 33 9.43 -4.80 2.95
CA HIS A 33 9.91 -5.54 4.11
C HIS A 33 8.73 -6.17 4.88
N SER A 34 8.99 -7.33 5.48
CA SER A 34 7.97 -8.27 5.96
C SER A 34 7.08 -7.75 7.10
N ASP A 35 7.29 -6.54 7.59
CA ASP A 35 6.63 -5.95 8.75
C ASP A 35 5.38 -5.11 8.41
N HIS A 36 5.24 -4.63 7.16
CA HIS A 36 4.15 -3.72 6.79
C HIS A 36 3.00 -4.39 6.02
N ALA A 37 3.26 -5.51 5.34
CA ALA A 37 2.27 -6.22 4.54
C ALA A 37 1.61 -7.34 5.37
N ARG A 38 0.41 -7.10 5.93
CA ARG A 38 -0.33 -8.08 6.76
C ARG A 38 -1.59 -8.57 6.08
N ARG A 39 -1.88 -9.88 6.17
CA ARG A 39 -3.11 -10.49 5.62
C ARG A 39 -4.38 -9.81 6.19
N GLY A 40 -5.38 -9.67 5.33
CA GLY A 40 -6.72 -9.19 5.69
C GLY A 40 -7.01 -7.73 5.33
N MET A 41 -6.05 -6.97 4.81
CA MET A 41 -6.38 -5.66 4.22
C MET A 41 -7.26 -5.85 2.99
N ALA A 42 -8.16 -4.89 2.73
CA ALA A 42 -9.09 -4.97 1.60
C ALA A 42 -8.37 -4.74 0.27
N SER A 43 -7.39 -3.83 0.22
CA SER A 43 -6.56 -3.58 -0.97
C SER A 43 -5.14 -3.13 -0.63
N TYR A 44 -4.19 -3.52 -1.48
CA TYR A 44 -2.78 -3.11 -1.42
C TYR A 44 -2.39 -2.35 -2.69
N LEU A 45 -1.62 -1.29 -2.55
CA LEU A 45 -0.93 -0.60 -3.65
C LEU A 45 0.56 -0.65 -3.35
N THR A 46 1.39 -1.07 -4.30
CA THR A 46 2.84 -1.20 -4.10
C THR A 46 3.59 -1.07 -5.42
N HIS A 47 4.92 -1.16 -5.40
CA HIS A 47 5.71 -1.21 -6.63
C HIS A 47 5.44 -2.52 -7.39
N HIS A 48 5.44 -2.50 -8.73
CA HIS A 48 5.15 -3.66 -9.57
C HIS A 48 6.00 -4.90 -9.19
N HIS A 49 7.31 -4.72 -9.01
CA HIS A 49 8.22 -5.80 -8.58
C HIS A 49 7.89 -6.42 -7.21
N SER A 50 7.14 -5.72 -6.35
CA SER A 50 6.74 -6.23 -5.04
C SER A 50 5.46 -7.08 -5.10
N VAL A 51 4.70 -7.03 -6.20
CA VAL A 51 3.43 -7.77 -6.35
C VAL A 51 3.62 -9.29 -6.21
N PRO A 52 4.58 -9.95 -6.91
CA PRO A 52 4.79 -11.39 -6.78
C PRO A 52 5.17 -11.81 -5.34
N LEU A 53 5.98 -10.98 -4.67
CA LEU A 53 6.39 -11.20 -3.29
C LEU A 53 5.21 -11.13 -2.32
N LEU A 54 4.33 -10.12 -2.48
CA LEU A 54 3.12 -9.99 -1.66
C LEU A 54 2.14 -11.13 -1.92
N HIS A 55 1.96 -11.58 -3.16
CA HIS A 55 1.16 -12.76 -3.46
C HIS A 55 1.72 -14.04 -2.84
N HIS A 56 3.04 -14.22 -2.85
CA HIS A 56 3.69 -15.35 -2.22
C HIS A 56 3.48 -15.35 -0.70
N ARG A 57 3.60 -14.19 -0.05
CA ARG A 57 3.49 -14.04 1.41
C ARG A 57 2.06 -14.05 1.95
N LEU A 58 1.15 -13.34 1.28
CA LEU A 58 -0.21 -13.10 1.78
C LEU A 58 -1.27 -13.98 1.09
N GLY A 59 -0.88 -14.65 0.01
CA GLY A 59 -1.74 -15.50 -0.81
C GLY A 59 -2.18 -14.82 -2.11
N LYS A 60 -2.50 -15.64 -3.11
CA LYS A 60 -2.92 -15.19 -4.46
C LYS A 60 -4.28 -14.47 -4.50
N LYS A 61 -5.06 -14.52 -3.41
CA LYS A 61 -6.43 -13.96 -3.34
C LYS A 61 -6.48 -12.51 -2.84
N ILE A 62 -5.35 -11.89 -2.50
CA ILE A 62 -5.33 -10.48 -2.13
C ILE A 62 -5.66 -9.59 -3.35
N SER A 63 -6.34 -8.48 -3.13
CA SER A 63 -6.48 -7.42 -4.14
C SER A 63 -5.27 -6.51 -4.08
N ILE A 64 -4.45 -6.50 -5.13
CA ILE A 64 -3.19 -5.75 -5.17
C ILE A 64 -3.04 -5.02 -6.50
N GLN A 65 -2.62 -3.75 -6.43
CA GLN A 65 -2.23 -2.93 -7.56
C GLN A 65 -0.73 -2.67 -7.50
N GLY A 66 -0.03 -2.98 -8.59
CA GLY A 66 1.36 -2.59 -8.80
C GLY A 66 1.44 -1.30 -9.61
N LEU A 67 2.34 -0.39 -9.23
CA LEU A 67 2.75 0.77 -10.03
C LEU A 67 4.25 0.70 -10.32
N GLU A 68 4.65 1.13 -11.51
CA GLU A 68 6.05 1.46 -11.80
C GLU A 68 6.44 2.80 -11.14
N TYR A 69 7.74 3.04 -10.98
CA TYR A 69 8.21 4.37 -10.55
C TYR A 69 7.82 5.44 -11.56
N GLY A 70 7.32 6.57 -11.08
CA GLY A 70 6.82 7.66 -11.91
C GLY A 70 5.45 7.41 -12.54
N GLU A 71 4.90 6.18 -12.45
CA GLU A 71 3.52 5.90 -12.85
C GLU A 71 2.55 6.45 -11.78
N SER A 72 1.45 7.06 -12.25
CA SER A 72 0.38 7.51 -11.36
C SER A 72 -0.80 6.54 -11.40
N GLY A 73 -1.09 5.94 -10.25
CA GLY A 73 -2.33 5.20 -9.99
C GLY A 73 -3.36 6.08 -9.30
N THR A 74 -4.63 5.67 -9.34
CA THR A 74 -5.70 6.33 -8.57
C THR A 74 -6.12 5.41 -7.42
N THR A 75 -6.16 5.94 -6.20
CA THR A 75 -6.74 5.24 -5.04
C THR A 75 -7.77 6.16 -4.39
N ASN A 76 -9.01 5.69 -4.26
CA ASN A 76 -10.12 6.45 -3.68
C ASN A 76 -10.25 7.91 -4.18
N GLY A 77 -10.05 8.13 -5.49
CA GLY A 77 -10.19 9.46 -6.11
C GLY A 77 -8.97 10.38 -6.01
N VAL A 78 -7.85 9.93 -5.41
CA VAL A 78 -6.59 10.68 -5.42
C VAL A 78 -5.51 9.99 -6.26
N HIS A 79 -4.68 10.80 -6.89
CA HIS A 79 -3.52 10.34 -7.64
C HIS A 79 -2.36 10.02 -6.70
N VAL A 80 -1.76 8.85 -6.88
CA VAL A 80 -0.60 8.37 -6.12
C VAL A 80 0.45 7.89 -7.11
N SER A 81 1.69 8.30 -6.91
CA SER A 81 2.85 7.83 -7.67
C SER A 81 3.97 7.46 -6.72
N LEU A 82 4.70 6.39 -7.03
CA LEU A 82 5.87 5.97 -6.28
C LEU A 82 7.12 6.55 -6.95
N HIS A 83 8.07 7.05 -6.15
CA HIS A 83 9.33 7.62 -6.65
C HIS A 83 10.51 7.05 -5.86
N LEU A 84 11.64 6.88 -6.54
CA LEU A 84 12.91 6.61 -5.88
C LEU A 84 13.40 7.90 -5.21
N SER A 85 13.86 7.78 -3.97
CA SER A 85 14.50 8.86 -3.21
C SER A 85 15.99 8.97 -3.53
#